data_AF-A0A3C0NXX9-F1
#
_entry.id   AF-A0A3C0NXX9-F1
#
_cell.length_a   1.000
_cell.length_b   1.000
_cell.length_c   1.000
_cell.angle_alpha   90.00
_cell.angle_beta   90.00
_cell.angle_gamma   90.00
#
_symmetry.space_group_name_H-M   'P 1'
#
loop_
_entity.id
_entity.type
_entity.pdbx_description
1 polymer ?
#
loop_
_entity_poly.entity_id
_entity_poly.type
_entity_poly.pdbx_seq_one_letter_code
_entity_poly.pdbx_strand_id
1 'polypeptide(L)'
;MNSLVLLIISIVCLLGGYIFYGRWLCKKWGVGEGDKETPAHRLEDGVDYVPAKAPVLMGHHFSSIAGAGPITGPISAAALGFGWLACVLWIVVGGIFVGGVHDF
;
A
#
# COMPACT_ATOMS: atom_id res chain seq x y z
N MET A 1 -12.68 -22.83 9.30
CA MET A 1 -13.08 -21.76 8.36
C MET A 1 -12.48 -22.09 7.01
N ASN A 2 -13.23 -21.93 5.91
CA ASN A 2 -12.66 -22.21 4.59
C ASN A 2 -11.68 -21.09 4.20
N SER A 3 -10.43 -21.44 3.92
CA SER A 3 -9.38 -20.48 3.52
C SER A 3 -9.78 -19.67 2.29
N LEU A 4 -10.59 -20.24 1.40
CA LEU A 4 -11.09 -19.59 0.20
C LEU A 4 -12.06 -18.44 0.57
N VAL A 5 -12.92 -18.65 1.57
CA VAL A 5 -13.82 -17.59 2.08
C VAL A 5 -13.01 -16.46 2.72
N LEU A 6 -11.98 -16.80 3.49
CA LEU A 6 -11.09 -15.81 4.10
C LEU A 6 -10.37 -14.99 3.02
N LEU A 7 -9.84 -15.65 1.99
CA LEU A 7 -9.18 -14.97 0.87
C LEU A 7 -10.12 -13.98 0.19
N ILE A 8 -11.35 -14.40 -0.12
CA ILE A 8 -12.34 -13.53 -0.77
C ILE A 8 -12.64 -12.31 0.11
N ILE A 9 -12.87 -12.51 1.42
CA ILE A 9 -13.12 -11.40 2.36
C ILE A 9 -11.94 -10.43 2.37
N SER A 10 -10.70 -10.93 2.46
CA SER A 10 -9.50 -10.10 2.45
C SER A 10 -9.38 -9.29 1.17
N ILE A 11 -9.65 -9.89 0.00
CA ILE A 11 -9.63 -9.18 -1.29
C ILE A 11 -10.67 -8.06 -1.30
N VAL A 12 -11.90 -8.34 -0.86
CA VAL A 12 -12.97 -7.34 -0.80
C VAL A 12 -12.59 -6.19 0.14
N CYS A 13 -12.02 -6.49 1.31
CA CYS A 13 -11.55 -5.47 2.24
C CYS A 13 -10.42 -4.62 1.66
N LEU A 14 -9.42 -5.23 1.02
CA LEU A 14 -8.30 -4.51 0.41
C LEU A 14 -8.75 -3.63 -0.77
N LEU A 15 -9.63 -4.13 -1.63
CA LEU A 15 -10.24 -3.35 -2.72
C LEU A 15 -11.09 -2.20 -2.16
N GLY A 16 -11.87 -2.47 -1.11
CA GLY A 16 -12.64 -1.44 -0.41
C GLY A 16 -11.75 -0.36 0.19
N GLY A 17 -10.65 -0.75 0.85
CA GLY A 17 -9.64 0.17 1.35
C GLY A 17 -9.04 1.03 0.23
N TYR A 18 -8.61 0.41 -0.87
CA TYR A 18 -8.07 1.14 -2.03
C TYR A 18 -9.05 2.19 -2.57
N ILE A 19 -10.33 1.82 -2.76
CA ILE A 19 -11.33 2.71 -3.34
C ILE A 19 -11.76 3.79 -2.34
N PHE A 20 -12.18 3.43 -1.13
CA PHE A 20 -12.80 4.37 -0.20
C PHE A 20 -11.75 5.14 0.61
N TYR A 21 -10.80 4.42 1.20
CA TYR A 21 -9.76 5.05 2.02
C TYR A 21 -8.75 5.79 1.16
N GLY A 22 -8.31 5.20 0.04
CA GLY A 22 -7.43 5.87 -0.93
C GLY A 22 -8.02 7.18 -1.47
N ARG A 23 -9.30 7.19 -1.87
CA ARG A 23 -9.98 8.44 -2.30
C ARG A 23 -10.08 9.48 -1.19
N TRP A 24 -10.32 9.04 0.05
CA TRP A 24 -10.34 9.93 1.20
C TRP A 24 -8.96 10.57 1.45
N LEU A 25 -7.88 9.79 1.34
CA LEU A 25 -6.49 10.28 1.44
C LEU A 25 -6.16 11.28 0.32
N CYS A 26 -6.53 10.98 -0.94
CA CYS A 26 -6.37 11.91 -2.08
C CYS A 26 -6.97 13.27 -1.76
N LYS A 27 -8.23 13.27 -1.31
CA LYS A 27 -8.96 14.51 -0.97
C LYS A 27 -8.37 15.20 0.26
N LYS A 28 -7.86 14.44 1.23
CA LYS A 28 -7.34 15.00 2.49
C LYS A 28 -6.00 15.71 2.27
N TRP A 29 -5.13 15.18 1.42
CA TRP A 29 -3.82 15.76 1.11
C TRP A 29 -3.74 16.54 -0.21
N GLY A 30 -4.83 16.59 -0.98
CA GLY A 30 -4.89 17.34 -2.25
C GLY A 30 -4.05 16.69 -3.36
N VAL A 31 -3.81 15.38 -3.29
CA VAL A 31 -3.05 14.61 -4.28
C VAL A 31 -3.99 14.18 -5.39
N GLY A 32 -3.66 14.52 -6.64
CA GLY A 32 -4.45 14.16 -7.83
C GLY A 32 -5.57 15.14 -8.22
N GLU A 33 -5.71 16.27 -7.53
CA GLU A 33 -6.72 17.30 -7.86
C GLU A 33 -6.27 18.28 -8.98
N GLY A 34 -5.27 17.92 -9.78
CA GLY A 34 -4.89 18.74 -10.93
C GLY A 34 -4.09 17.97 -11.95
N ASP A 35 -4.25 18.38 -13.21
CA ASP A 35 -3.40 17.99 -14.36
C ASP A 35 -2.04 18.70 -14.27
N LYS A 36 -1.46 18.71 -13.07
CA LYS A 36 -0.17 19.34 -12.80
C LYS A 36 0.89 18.34 -13.18
N GLU A 37 1.72 18.70 -14.15
CA GLU A 37 2.93 17.95 -14.46
C GLU A 37 3.72 17.67 -13.19
N THR A 38 4.15 16.42 -13.05
CA THR A 38 4.96 16.01 -11.90
C THR A 38 6.30 16.73 -11.94
N PRO A 39 6.94 16.98 -10.77
CA PRO A 39 8.27 17.58 -10.71
C PRO A 39 9.30 16.85 -11.59
N ALA A 40 9.16 15.53 -11.73
CA ALA A 40 10.01 14.71 -12.60
C ALA A 40 10.02 15.16 -14.08
N HIS A 41 8.93 15.74 -14.57
CA HIS A 41 8.84 16.28 -15.94
C HIS A 41 9.14 17.79 -15.98
N ARG A 42 8.68 18.55 -14.99
CA ARG A 42 8.85 20.03 -15.00
C ARG A 42 10.27 20.47 -14.67
N LEU A 43 10.95 19.75 -13.78
CA LEU A 43 12.28 20.09 -13.25
C LEU A 43 13.34 19.08 -13.72
N GLU A 44 13.11 18.43 -14.86
CA GLU A 44 14.00 17.38 -15.39
C GLU A 44 15.44 17.88 -15.50
N ASP A 45 16.34 17.23 -14.74
CA ASP A 45 17.76 17.57 -14.67
C ASP A 45 18.69 16.39 -14.98
N GLY A 46 18.13 15.19 -15.15
CA GLY A 46 18.88 13.97 -15.41
C GLY A 46 19.59 13.38 -14.17
N VAL A 47 19.39 13.94 -12.98
CA VAL A 47 20.03 13.52 -11.72
C VAL A 47 18.98 13.28 -10.63
N ASP A 48 18.28 14.34 -10.18
CA ASP A 48 17.28 14.27 -9.11
C ASP A 48 15.85 14.12 -9.66
N TYR A 49 15.58 14.66 -10.84
CA TYR A 49 14.28 14.61 -11.52
C TYR A 49 14.43 13.91 -12.86
N VAL A 50 14.03 12.64 -12.90
CA VAL A 50 14.05 11.82 -14.11
C VAL A 50 12.69 11.16 -14.34
N PRO A 51 12.03 11.41 -15.50
CA PRO A 51 10.79 10.75 -15.85
C PRO A 51 10.99 9.23 -15.95
N ALA A 52 10.20 8.46 -15.20
CA ALA A 52 10.21 7.01 -15.25
C ALA A 52 8.90 6.47 -15.84
N LYS A 53 9.00 5.38 -16.60
CA LYS A 53 7.81 4.67 -17.12
C LYS A 53 7.03 4.06 -15.97
N ALA A 54 5.70 4.08 -16.05
CA ALA A 54 4.81 3.55 -15.02
C ALA A 54 5.13 2.10 -14.55
N PRO A 55 5.51 1.14 -15.42
CA PRO A 55 5.89 -0.20 -14.97
C PRO A 55 7.13 -0.24 -14.08
N VAL A 56 8.08 0.68 -14.30
CA VAL A 56 9.30 0.81 -13.49
C VAL A 56 8.95 1.40 -12.14
N LEU A 57 8.15 2.47 -12.12
CA LEU A 57 7.65 3.09 -10.89
C LEU A 57 6.88 2.09 -10.03
N MET A 58 6.01 1.29 -10.62
CA MET A 58 5.26 0.25 -9.90
C MET A 58 6.18 -0.74 -9.19
N GLY A 59 7.29 -1.14 -9.81
CA GLY A 59 8.29 -2.01 -9.18
C GLY A 59 8.97 -1.35 -7.98
N HIS A 60 9.29 -0.05 -8.08
CA HIS A 60 9.86 0.71 -6.97
C HIS A 60 8.88 0.83 -5.80
N HIS A 61 7.62 1.24 -6.06
CA HIS A 61 6.58 1.31 -5.04
C HIS A 61 6.33 -0.05 -4.37
N PHE A 62 6.24 -1.11 -5.18
CA PHE A 62 6.08 -2.47 -4.65
C PHE A 62 7.24 -2.88 -3.76
N SER A 63 8.48 -2.64 -4.18
CA SER A 63 9.67 -2.95 -3.38
C SER A 63 9.71 -2.18 -2.06
N SER A 64 9.36 -0.90 -2.09
CA SER A 64 9.32 -0.03 -0.89
C SER A 64 8.25 -0.48 0.11
N ILE A 65 7.06 -0.85 -0.35
CA ILE A 65 5.98 -1.36 0.50
C ILE A 65 6.25 -2.78 1.01
N ALA A 66 6.79 -3.65 0.16
CA ALA A 66 7.05 -5.06 0.47
C ALA A 66 8.15 -5.27 1.52
N GLY A 67 8.71 -4.17 2.07
CA GLY A 67 9.71 -4.18 3.11
C GLY A 67 9.24 -4.78 4.45
N ALA A 68 9.87 -4.36 5.54
CA ALA A 68 9.76 -5.06 6.82
C ALA A 68 8.33 -5.16 7.35
N GLY A 69 7.49 -4.12 7.26
CA GLY A 69 6.18 -4.08 7.94
C GLY A 69 5.20 -5.23 7.60
N PRO A 70 4.93 -5.50 6.31
CA PRO A 70 4.08 -6.62 5.90
C PRO A 70 4.63 -8.00 6.28
N ILE A 71 5.94 -8.14 6.46
CA ILE A 71 6.62 -9.41 6.75
C ILE A 71 6.78 -9.63 8.25
N THR A 72 7.30 -8.64 8.98
CA THR A 72 7.62 -8.75 10.40
C THR A 72 6.35 -8.88 11.24
N GLY A 73 5.27 -8.18 10.91
CA GLY A 73 4.02 -8.23 11.68
C GLY A 73 3.41 -9.63 11.76
N PRO A 74 3.14 -10.32 10.63
CA PRO A 74 2.62 -11.69 10.64
C PRO A 74 3.58 -12.69 11.29
N ILE A 75 4.89 -12.53 11.09
CA ILE A 75 5.91 -13.36 11.74
C ILE A 75 5.86 -13.18 13.26
N SER A 76 5.83 -11.94 13.75
CA SER A 76 5.70 -11.65 15.18
C SER A 76 4.38 -12.17 15.74
N ALA A 77 3.26 -12.01 15.02
CA ALA A 77 1.97 -12.52 15.44
C ALA A 77 1.97 -14.06 15.57
N ALA A 78 2.62 -14.76 14.64
CA ALA A 78 2.81 -16.20 14.70
C ALA A 78 3.76 -16.61 15.85
N ALA A 79 4.89 -15.94 16.00
CA ALA A 79 5.92 -16.25 16.99
C ALA A 79 5.46 -16.00 18.44
N LEU A 80 4.64 -14.97 18.65
CA LEU A 80 4.08 -14.62 19.96
C LEU A 80 2.81 -15.42 20.31
N GLY A 81 2.38 -16.34 19.45
CA GLY A 81 1.25 -17.24 19.73
C GLY A 81 -0.13 -16.60 19.57
N PHE A 82 -0.24 -15.40 18.98
CA PHE A 82 -1.54 -14.74 18.70
C PHE A 82 -2.38 -15.47 17.63
N GLY A 83 -1.77 -16.43 16.93
CA GLY A 83 -2.44 -17.31 15.98
C GLY A 83 -2.70 -16.66 14.61
N TRP A 84 -3.28 -17.44 13.71
CA TRP A 84 -3.45 -17.08 12.30
C TRP A 84 -4.37 -15.87 12.08
N LEU A 85 -5.33 -15.63 12.98
CA LEU A 85 -6.28 -14.52 12.87
C LEU A 85 -5.57 -13.18 13.02
N ALA A 86 -4.64 -13.06 13.97
CA ALA A 86 -3.85 -11.85 14.17
C ALA A 86 -2.98 -11.53 12.94
N CYS A 87 -2.42 -12.55 12.28
CA CYS A 87 -1.70 -12.39 11.03
C CYS A 87 -2.58 -11.79 9.93
N VAL A 88 -3.80 -12.34 9.76
CA VAL A 88 -4.74 -11.89 8.73
C VAL A 88 -5.22 -10.46 9.00
N LEU A 89 -5.51 -10.13 10.26
CA LEU A 89 -5.87 -8.77 10.66
C LEU A 89 -4.73 -7.79 10.40
N TRP A 90 -3.48 -8.16 10.70
CA TRP A 90 -2.33 -7.31 10.37
C TRP A 90 -2.20 -7.07 8.87
N ILE A 91 -2.32 -8.12 8.05
CA ILE A 91 -2.22 -8.01 6.59
C ILE A 91 -3.32 -7.10 6.04
N VAL A 92 -4.57 -7.30 6.45
CA VAL A 92 -5.70 -6.55 5.91
C VAL A 92 -5.79 -5.15 6.51
N VAL A 93 -5.88 -5.04 7.84
CA VAL A 93 -6.09 -3.76 8.53
C VAL A 93 -4.80 -2.94 8.54
N GLY A 94 -3.67 -3.57 8.89
CA GLY A 94 -2.37 -2.90 8.86
C GLY A 94 -1.98 -2.49 7.44
N GLY A 95 -2.25 -3.33 6.44
CA GLY A 95 -2.06 -2.97 5.04
C GLY A 95 -2.84 -1.72 4.62
N ILE A 96 -4.13 -1.62 4.98
CA ILE A 96 -4.98 -0.48 4.60
C ILE A 96 -4.57 0.80 5.33
N PHE A 97 -4.45 0.76 6.66
CA PHE A 97 -4.34 1.99 7.47
C PHE A 97 -2.91 2.40 7.81
N VAL A 98 -1.96 1.46 7.86
CA VAL A 98 -0.56 1.74 8.17
C VAL A 98 0.25 1.77 6.88
N GLY A 99 0.22 0.68 6.11
CA GLY A 99 0.94 0.60 4.84
C GLY A 99 0.43 1.60 3.82
N GLY A 100 -0.89 1.65 3.64
CA GLY A 100 -1.53 2.55 2.67
C GLY A 100 -1.28 4.03 2.93
N VAL A 101 -1.11 4.46 4.20
CA VAL A 101 -0.76 5.85 4.55
C VAL A 101 0.74 6.11 4.42
N HIS A 102 1.57 5.14 4.79
CA HIS A 102 3.02 5.30 4.79
C HIS A 102 3.59 5.49 3.37
N ASP A 103 2.97 4.89 2.35
CA ASP A 103 3.40 4.99 0.95
C ASP A 103 2.59 6.00 0.10
N PHE A 104 1.58 6.65 0.68
CA PHE A 104 0.73 7.62 -0.03
C PHE A 104 1.43 8.97 -0.26
#